data_AF-A0A7R8ZX80-F1
#
_entry.id   AF-A0A7R8ZX80-F1
#
_cell.length_a   1.000
_cell.length_b   1.000
_cell.length_c   1.000
_cell.angle_alpha   90.00
_cell.angle_beta   90.00
_cell.angle_gamma   90.00
#
_symmetry.space_group_name_H-M   'P 1'
#
loop_
_entity.id
_entity.type
_entity.pdbx_description
1 polymer ?
#
loop_
_entity_poly.entity_id
_entity_poly.type
_entity_poly.pdbx_seq_one_letter_code
_entity_poly.pdbx_strand_id
1 'polypeptide(L)'
;METRSLECQKKMSEKYWFYLAFENSVCEEYVTEKLGRALDTHSIPISMANQTGVQLPPHSYLKVPVDTGKVTAEGIAELAQQMKKLMTDREEYM
;
A
#
# COMPACT_ATOMS: atom_id res chain seq x y z
N MET A 1 20.60 -21.89 3.44
CA MET A 1 20.89 -20.51 3.89
C MET A 1 19.71 -19.66 3.49
N GLU A 2 18.87 -19.24 4.43
CA GLU A 2 17.90 -18.17 4.16
C GLU A 2 18.70 -16.88 3.94
N THR A 3 18.42 -16.16 2.86
CA THR A 3 19.08 -14.88 2.58
C THR A 3 18.57 -13.84 3.58
N ARG A 4 19.43 -12.90 3.99
CA ARG A 4 19.08 -11.80 4.92
C ARG A 4 17.82 -11.02 4.50
N SER A 5 17.46 -11.03 3.21
CA SER A 5 16.23 -10.40 2.71
C SER A 5 14.96 -11.15 3.10
N LEU A 6 14.97 -12.50 3.10
CA LEU A 6 13.81 -13.31 3.48
C LEU A 6 13.47 -13.14 4.96
N GLU A 7 14.48 -13.12 5.82
CA GLU A 7 14.28 -12.87 7.25
C GLU A 7 13.71 -11.47 7.51
N CYS A 8 14.16 -10.47 6.74
CA CYS A 8 13.61 -9.11 6.81
C CYS A 8 12.15 -9.07 6.37
N GLN A 9 11.83 -9.68 5.22
CA GLN A 9 10.46 -9.74 4.69
C GLN A 9 9.50 -10.43 5.66
N LYS A 10 9.92 -11.56 6.24
CA LYS A 10 9.14 -12.26 7.27
C LYS A 10 8.89 -11.40 8.50
N LYS A 11 9.92 -10.70 9.00
CA LYS A 11 9.74 -9.78 10.13
C LYS A 11 8.82 -8.62 9.81
N MET A 12 8.78 -8.18 8.55
CA MET A 12 7.84 -7.14 8.12
C MET A 12 6.41 -7.69 8.05
N SER A 13 6.20 -8.87 7.46
CA SER A 13 4.88 -9.51 7.34
C SER A 13 4.24 -9.81 8.69
N GLU A 14 5.04 -10.14 9.71
CA GLU A 14 4.54 -10.44 11.06
C GLU A 14 4.17 -9.17 11.86
N LYS A 15 4.68 -7.99 11.47
CA LYS A 15 4.60 -6.77 12.28
C LYS A 15 3.73 -5.68 11.68
N TYR A 16 3.56 -5.64 10.36
CA TYR A 16 2.92 -4.54 9.68
C TYR A 16 1.78 -5.01 8.78
N TRP A 17 0.62 -4.38 8.97
CA TRP A 17 -0.57 -4.54 8.13
C TRP A 17 -0.41 -3.85 6.77
N PHE A 18 0.29 -2.72 6.74
CA PHE A 18 0.37 -1.87 5.55
C PHE A 18 1.82 -1.56 5.19
N TYR A 19 2.06 -1.44 3.89
CA TYR A 19 3.33 -0.98 3.35
C TYR A 19 3.11 0.34 2.59
N LEU A 20 3.78 1.42 3.01
CA LEU A 20 3.70 2.70 2.30
C LEU A 20 4.54 2.64 1.02
N ALA A 21 3.90 2.30 -0.09
CA ALA A 21 4.50 2.21 -1.42
C ALA A 21 4.45 3.57 -2.15
N PHE A 22 4.91 4.62 -1.48
CA PHE A 22 4.88 5.98 -2.02
C PHE A 22 5.99 6.20 -3.03
N GLU A 23 5.62 6.73 -4.19
CA GLU A 23 6.59 7.19 -5.15
C GLU A 23 7.19 8.53 -4.75
N ASN A 24 8.37 8.81 -5.29
CA ASN A 24 9.12 10.03 -4.99
C ASN A 24 8.40 11.31 -5.46
N SER A 25 7.33 11.18 -6.26
CA SER A 25 6.53 12.27 -6.77
C SER A 25 5.10 11.81 -7.03
N VAL A 26 4.16 12.75 -6.92
CA VAL A 26 2.75 12.49 -7.19
C VAL A 26 2.51 12.54 -8.70
N CYS A 27 2.21 11.40 -9.29
CA CYS A 27 1.89 11.25 -10.71
C CYS A 27 0.95 10.06 -10.89
N GLU A 28 -0.03 10.19 -11.79
CA GLU A 28 -1.11 9.22 -11.92
C GLU A 28 -0.62 7.82 -12.33
N GLU A 29 0.37 7.74 -13.22
CA GLU A 29 0.84 6.47 -13.80
C GLU A 29 2.25 6.08 -13.33
N TYR A 30 2.80 6.80 -12.36
CA TYR A 30 4.13 6.50 -11.84
C TYR A 30 4.04 5.36 -10.82
N VAL A 31 4.38 4.15 -11.25
CA VAL A 31 4.43 2.95 -10.41
C VAL A 31 5.79 2.29 -10.60
N THR A 32 6.48 2.03 -9.50
CA THR A 32 7.79 1.35 -9.48
C THR A 32 7.73 0.05 -8.69
N GLU A 33 8.89 -0.54 -8.42
CA GLU A 33 9.03 -1.77 -7.66
C GLU A 33 8.55 -1.67 -6.20
N LYS A 34 8.36 -0.44 -5.68
CA LYS A 34 7.87 -0.22 -4.30
C LYS A 34 6.53 -0.89 -4.04
N LEU A 35 5.66 -0.90 -5.04
CA LEU A 35 4.38 -1.59 -4.96
C LEU A 35 4.57 -3.12 -4.89
N GLY A 36 5.46 -3.67 -5.73
CA GLY A 36 5.77 -5.10 -5.73
C GLY A 36 6.43 -5.57 -4.43
N ARG A 37 7.29 -4.75 -3.82
CA ARG A 37 7.92 -5.06 -2.52
C ARG A 37 6.92 -5.25 -1.39
N ALA A 38 5.76 -4.61 -1.44
CA ALA A 38 4.70 -4.82 -0.45
C ALA A 38 4.11 -6.24 -0.51
N LEU A 39 4.03 -6.80 -1.73
CA LEU A 39 3.54 -8.15 -1.95
C LEU A 39 4.50 -9.18 -1.35
N ASP A 40 5.82 -8.94 -1.45
CA ASP A 40 6.83 -9.79 -0.81
C ASP A 40 6.71 -9.82 0.71
N THR A 41 6.15 -8.76 1.33
CA THR A 41 5.95 -8.69 2.78
C THR A 41 4.53 -9.04 3.22
N HIS A 42 3.66 -9.55 2.33
CA HIS A 42 2.26 -9.87 2.64
C HIS A 42 1.51 -8.71 3.33
N SER A 43 1.90 -7.48 3.01
CA SER A 43 1.28 -6.26 3.54
C SER A 43 0.48 -5.60 2.43
N ILE A 44 -0.66 -5.00 2.75
CA ILE A 44 -1.43 -4.25 1.75
C ILE A 44 -0.64 -2.98 1.36
N PRO A 45 -0.29 -2.79 0.07
CA PRO A 45 0.37 -1.58 -0.37
C PRO A 45 -0.57 -0.37 -0.29
N ILE A 46 -0.04 0.76 0.19
CA ILE A 46 -0.68 2.07 0.12
C ILE A 46 0.07 2.91 -0.93
N SER A 47 -0.61 3.29 -2.01
CA SER A 47 -0.02 4.01 -3.14
C SER A 47 -0.63 5.40 -3.34
N MET A 48 0.16 6.35 -3.84
CA MET A 48 -0.32 7.68 -4.27
C MET A 48 -0.64 7.74 -5.77
N ALA A 49 -0.35 6.68 -6.53
CA ALA A 49 -0.60 6.63 -7.97
C ALA A 49 -2.09 6.34 -8.24
N ASN A 50 -2.61 6.87 -9.35
CA ASN A 50 -3.96 6.59 -9.85
C ASN A 50 -4.00 5.28 -10.65
N GLN A 51 -2.83 4.77 -11.05
CA GLN A 51 -2.57 3.46 -11.64
C GLN A 51 -3.44 3.10 -12.86
N THR A 52 -3.88 4.10 -13.62
CA THR A 52 -4.68 3.93 -14.85
C THR A 52 -3.99 3.03 -15.88
N GLY A 53 -2.64 3.00 -15.88
CA GLY A 53 -1.83 2.13 -16.74
C GLY A 53 -1.40 0.78 -16.13
N VAL A 54 -1.60 0.53 -14.83
CA VAL A 54 -1.19 -0.71 -14.17
C VAL A 54 -2.43 -1.43 -13.63
N GLN A 55 -2.83 -2.51 -14.30
CA GLN A 55 -3.91 -3.38 -13.83
C GLN A 55 -3.45 -4.19 -12.63
N LEU A 56 -3.66 -3.66 -11.43
CA LEU A 56 -3.64 -4.45 -10.21
C LEU A 56 -4.97 -5.16 -10.01
N PRO A 57 -4.97 -6.34 -9.34
CA PRO A 57 -6.21 -6.95 -8.91
C PRO A 57 -7.06 -5.95 -8.11
N PRO A 58 -8.38 -5.89 -8.34
CA PRO A 58 -9.27 -5.06 -7.52
C PRO A 58 -9.08 -5.37 -6.03
N HIS A 59 -9.16 -4.34 -5.19
CA HIS A 59 -9.05 -4.45 -3.74
C HIS A 59 -7.68 -4.94 -3.21
N SER A 60 -6.65 -5.09 -4.05
CA SER A 60 -5.32 -5.55 -3.60
C SER A 60 -4.41 -4.44 -3.04
N TYR A 61 -4.90 -3.21 -2.94
CA TYR A 61 -4.14 -2.04 -2.48
C TYR A 61 -5.08 -0.94 -1.97
N LEU A 62 -4.51 0.00 -1.22
CA LEU A 62 -5.18 1.23 -0.82
C LEU A 62 -4.60 2.42 -1.57
N LYS A 63 -5.46 3.33 -2.02
CA LYS A 63 -5.08 4.57 -2.69
C LYS A 63 -5.11 5.73 -1.70
N VAL A 64 -4.06 6.54 -1.69
CA VAL A 64 -4.07 7.85 -1.04
C VAL A 64 -4.90 8.81 -1.90
N PRO A 65 -5.94 9.45 -1.36
CA PRO A 65 -6.67 10.44 -2.11
C PRO A 65 -5.80 11.69 -2.32
N VAL A 66 -5.53 11.97 -3.59
CA VAL A 66 -4.76 13.12 -4.05
C VAL A 66 -5.65 13.92 -4.97
N ASP A 67 -5.78 15.22 -4.70
CA ASP A 67 -6.44 16.20 -5.57
C ASP A 67 -5.41 17.22 -6.04
N THR A 68 -5.36 17.49 -7.36
CA THR A 68 -4.43 18.44 -7.99
C THR A 68 -2.98 18.33 -7.49
N GLY A 69 -2.51 17.09 -7.32
CA GLY A 69 -1.14 16.78 -6.88
C GLY A 69 -0.90 16.92 -5.38
N LYS A 70 -1.93 17.16 -4.58
CA LYS A 70 -1.85 17.36 -3.13
C LYS A 70 -2.75 16.37 -2.40
N VAL A 71 -2.24 15.88 -1.28
CA VAL A 71 -3.01 15.08 -0.34
C VAL A 71 -3.89 16.02 0.50
N THR A 72 -5.18 15.69 0.65
CA THR A 72 -6.13 16.47 1.46
C THR A 72 -6.32 15.87 2.84
N ALA A 73 -6.74 16.69 3.82
CA ALA A 73 -6.99 16.22 5.17
C ALA A 73 -8.17 15.23 5.22
N GLU A 74 -9.20 15.50 4.42
CA GLU A 74 -10.37 14.66 4.24
C GLU A 74 -9.98 13.30 3.66
N GLY A 75 -9.15 13.30 2.61
CA GLY A 75 -8.65 12.07 1.99
C GLY A 75 -7.83 11.20 2.94
N ILE A 76 -7.01 11.83 3.78
CA ILE A 76 -6.27 11.11 4.84
C ILE A 76 -7.21 10.54 5.90
N ALA A 77 -8.26 11.27 6.28
CA ALA A 77 -9.24 10.79 7.24
C ALA A 77 -9.99 9.55 6.70
N GLU A 78 -10.39 9.58 5.43
CA GLU A 78 -11.03 8.44 4.75
C GLU A 78 -10.11 7.23 4.67
N LEU A 79 -8.85 7.44 4.25
CA LEU A 79 -7.85 6.38 4.20
C LEU A 79 -7.62 5.76 5.59
N ALA A 80 -7.52 6.58 6.64
CA ALA A 80 -7.35 6.11 8.00
C ALA A 80 -8.55 5.27 8.49
N GLN A 81 -9.77 5.64 8.10
CA GLN A 81 -10.96 4.84 8.41
C GLN A 81 -10.94 3.47 7.70
N GLN A 82 -10.55 3.44 6.42
CA GLN A 82 -10.38 2.19 5.67
C GLN A 82 -9.32 1.29 6.31
N MET A 83 -8.15 1.85 6.64
CA MET A 83 -7.08 1.13 7.34
C MET A 83 -7.57 0.56 8.67
N LYS A 84 -8.32 1.36 9.46
CA LYS A 84 -8.87 0.90 10.73
C LYS A 84 -9.85 -0.25 10.56
N LYS A 85 -10.73 -0.20 9.54
CA LYS A 85 -11.68 -1.29 9.22
C LYS A 85 -10.92 -2.60 8.97
N LEU A 86 -9.91 -2.55 8.10
CA LEU A 86 -9.09 -3.72 7.75
C LEU A 86 -8.30 -4.27 8.95
N MET A 87 -7.82 -3.40 9.84
CA MET A 87 -7.14 -3.84 11.06
C MET A 87 -8.08 -4.51 12.07
N THR A 88 -9.38 -4.23 12.01
CA THR A 88 -10.39 -4.84 12.90
C THR A 88 -11.04 -6.09 12.33
N ASP A 89 -10.96 -6.30 11.02
CA ASP A 89 -11.52 -7.45 10.32
C ASP A 89 -10.43 -8.18 9.53
N ARG A 90 -9.92 -9.26 10.12
CA ARG A 90 -8.81 -10.02 9.54
C ARG A 90 -9.21 -10.79 8.28
N GLU A 91 -10.48 -11.17 8.13
CA GLU A 91 -10.94 -11.86 6.93
C GLU A 91 -10.99 -10.90 5.75
N GLU A 92 -11.50 -9.68 5.96
CA GLU A 92 -11.48 -8.62 4.94
C GLU A 92 -10.06 -8.20 4.54
N TYR A 93 -9.08 -8.34 5.45
CA TYR A 93 -7.69 -8.02 5.16
C TYR A 93 -6.98 -9.06 4.26
N MET A 94 -7.43 -10.33 4.28
CA MET A 94 -6.75 -11.45 3.61
C MET A 94 -7.28 -11.71 2.20
#